data_AF-A0A914GNB0-F1
#
_entry.id   AF-A0A914GNB0-F1
#
_cell.length_a   1.000
_cell.length_b   1.000
_cell.length_c   1.000
_cell.angle_alpha   90.00
_cell.angle_beta   90.00
_cell.angle_gamma   90.00
#
_symmetry.space_group_name_H-M   'P 1'
#
loop_
_entity.id
_entity.type
_entity.pdbx_description
1 polymer ?
#
loop_
_entity_poly.entity_id
_entity_poly.type
_entity_poly.pdbx_seq_one_letter_code
_entity_poly.pdbx_strand_id
1 'polypeptide(L)'
;MTLGCVNEAIALLEPLLSAKENFVRQGALIALSFVLVQQTEPTCPKVADYRKTIMKMITEKGEDSITKFGAILAHVKEDEKMEVDEKDATKKDEK
;
A
#
# COMPACT_ATOMS: atom_id res chain seq x y z
N MET A 1 -12.11 -2.02 18.93
CA MET A 1 -12.83 -0.82 18.44
C MET A 1 -12.05 -0.04 17.36
N THR A 2 -10.86 -0.46 16.92
CA THR A 2 -10.01 0.34 16.01
C THR A 2 -10.11 0.00 14.51
N LEU A 3 -10.95 -0.96 14.09
CA LEU A 3 -10.96 -1.43 12.69
C LEU A 3 -12.08 -0.83 11.80
N GLY A 4 -13.10 -0.18 12.37
CA GLY A 4 -14.26 0.33 11.61
C GLY A 4 -13.90 1.45 10.64
N CYS A 5 -13.18 2.47 11.12
CA CYS A 5 -12.87 3.67 10.33
C CYS A 5 -11.94 3.39 9.13
N VAL A 6 -11.08 2.37 9.24
CA VAL A 6 -10.12 2.01 8.18
C VAL A 6 -10.85 1.34 7.02
N ASN A 7 -11.79 0.44 7.30
CA ASN A 7 -12.58 -0.23 6.27
C ASN A 7 -13.50 0.74 5.52
N GLU A 8 -14.12 1.70 6.23
CA GLU A 8 -14.91 2.76 5.60
C GLU A 8 -14.04 3.68 4.72
N ALA A 9 -12.87 4.10 5.20
CA ALA A 9 -11.95 4.92 4.42
C ALA A 9 -11.51 4.21 3.14
N ILE A 10 -11.19 2.91 3.21
CA ILE A 10 -10.84 2.12 2.02
C ILE A 10 -12.02 2.03 1.05
N ALA A 11 -13.24 1.79 1.54
CA ALA A 11 -14.43 1.71 0.69
C ALA A 11 -14.74 3.03 -0.04
N LEU A 12 -14.36 4.17 0.54
CA LEU A 12 -14.46 5.49 -0.10
C LEU A 12 -13.34 5.74 -1.13
N LEU A 13 -12.14 5.20 -0.91
CA LEU A 13 -10.97 5.43 -1.77
C LEU A 13 -10.89 4.45 -2.97
N GLU A 14 -11.39 3.22 -2.84
CA GLU A 14 -11.46 2.22 -3.93
C GLU A 14 -12.09 2.76 -5.23
N PRO A 15 -13.26 3.43 -5.23
CA PRO A 15 -13.84 3.96 -6.46
C PRO A 15 -13.01 5.09 -7.11
N LEU A 16 -12.18 5.80 -6.33
CA LEU A 16 -11.32 6.86 -6.85
C LEU A 16 -10.14 6.32 -7.67
N LEU A 17 -9.76 5.05 -7.48
CA LEU A 17 -8.77 4.38 -8.33
C LEU A 17 -9.26 4.17 -9.76
N SER A 18 -10.57 4.22 -10.00
CA SER A 18 -11.18 4.14 -11.35
C SER A 18 -11.57 5.51 -11.91
N ALA A 19 -11.12 6.60 -11.28
CA ALA A 19 -11.44 7.94 -11.74
C ALA A 19 -10.87 8.23 -13.14
N LYS A 20 -11.64 8.99 -13.93
CA LYS A 20 -11.25 9.45 -15.27
C LYS A 20 -9.97 10.29 -15.23
N GLU A 21 -9.82 11.10 -14.19
CA GLU A 21 -8.71 12.02 -14.02
C GLU A 21 -7.51 11.34 -13.34
N ASN A 22 -6.34 11.43 -13.97
CA ASN A 22 -5.14 10.71 -13.55
C ASN A 22 -4.57 11.20 -12.21
N PHE A 23 -4.69 12.51 -11.92
CA PHE A 23 -4.28 13.07 -10.63
C PHE A 23 -5.19 12.62 -9.48
N VAL A 24 -6.45 12.27 -9.77
CA VAL A 24 -7.36 11.71 -8.77
C VAL A 24 -6.97 10.27 -8.44
N ARG A 25 -6.64 9.46 -9.47
CA ARG A 25 -6.11 8.10 -9.26
C ARG A 25 -4.81 8.12 -8.43
N GLN A 26 -3.91 9.04 -8.76
CA GLN A 26 -2.67 9.24 -8.01
C GLN A 26 -2.92 9.63 -6.55
N GLY A 27 -3.81 10.58 -6.30
CA GLY A 27 -4.17 11.01 -4.94
C GLY A 27 -4.81 9.89 -4.13
N ALA A 28 -5.65 9.07 -4.78
CA ALA A 28 -6.27 7.90 -4.16
C ALA A 28 -5.24 6.85 -3.74
N LEU A 29 -4.25 6.56 -4.60
CA LEU A 29 -3.13 5.67 -4.25
C LEU A 29 -2.35 6.20 -3.04
N ILE A 30 -1.95 7.47 -3.06
CA ILE A 30 -1.20 8.04 -1.94
C ILE A 30 -2.02 8.01 -0.64
N ALA A 31 -3.30 8.34 -0.71
CA ALA A 31 -4.21 8.29 0.44
C ALA A 31 -4.38 6.86 0.99
N LEU A 32 -4.57 5.86 0.12
CA LEU A 32 -4.64 4.46 0.50
C LEU A 32 -3.36 4.00 1.21
N SER A 33 -2.18 4.38 0.70
CA SER A 33 -0.92 4.10 1.39
C SER A 33 -0.86 4.69 2.78
N PHE A 34 -1.35 5.91 3.01
CA PHE A 34 -1.39 6.50 4.35
C PHE A 34 -2.35 5.80 5.30
N VAL A 35 -3.49 5.31 4.81
CA VAL A 35 -4.46 4.55 5.60
C VAL A 35 -3.90 3.16 5.96
N LEU A 36 -3.17 2.55 5.03
CA LEU A 36 -2.63 1.20 5.16
C LEU A 36 -1.23 1.16 5.77
N VAL A 37 -0.53 2.30 5.91
CA VAL A 37 0.87 2.36 6.40
C VAL A 37 1.02 1.71 7.76
N GLN A 38 0.03 1.80 8.66
CA GLN A 38 0.11 1.17 9.99
C GLN A 38 -0.52 -0.23 10.05
N GLN A 39 -1.23 -0.65 9.00
CA GLN A 39 -1.84 -1.98 8.92
C GLN A 39 -0.77 -3.03 8.59
N THR A 40 -0.95 -4.25 9.09
CA THR A 40 -0.13 -5.42 8.74
C THR A 40 -1.07 -6.50 8.19
N GLU A 41 -0.54 -7.44 7.41
CA GLU A 41 -1.32 -8.54 6.81
C GLU A 41 -2.23 -9.31 7.79
N PRO A 42 -1.82 -9.63 9.04
CA PRO A 42 -2.72 -10.31 9.99
C PRO A 42 -3.89 -9.44 10.48
N THR A 43 -3.77 -8.12 10.40
CA THR A 43 -4.80 -7.16 10.86
C THR A 43 -5.74 -6.74 9.74
N CYS A 44 -5.27 -6.72 8.49
CA CYS A 44 -6.07 -6.37 7.32
C CYS A 44 -5.55 -7.09 6.05
N PRO A 45 -6.27 -8.10 5.54
CA PRO A 45 -5.85 -8.83 4.33
C PRO A 45 -5.86 -7.97 3.06
N LYS A 46 -6.55 -6.81 3.08
CA LYS A 46 -6.58 -5.87 1.94
C LYS A 46 -5.20 -5.25 1.62
N VAL A 47 -4.26 -5.26 2.58
CA VAL A 47 -2.89 -4.78 2.35
C VAL A 47 -2.20 -5.58 1.23
N ALA A 48 -2.41 -6.90 1.19
CA ALA A 48 -1.82 -7.75 0.16
C ALA A 48 -2.40 -7.47 -1.25
N ASP A 49 -3.69 -7.19 -1.34
CA ASP A 49 -4.34 -6.86 -2.62
C ASP A 49 -3.99 -5.44 -3.10
N TYR A 50 -3.81 -4.52 -2.16
CA TYR A 50 -3.32 -3.17 -2.45
C TYR A 50 -1.90 -3.20 -3.04
N ARG A 51 -0.99 -3.99 -2.46
CA ARG A 51 0.37 -4.22 -2.98
C ARG A 51 0.39 -4.73 -4.41
N LYS A 52 -0.44 -5.74 -4.71
CA LYS A 52 -0.60 -6.25 -6.08
C LYS A 52 -1.08 -5.17 -7.04
N THR A 53 -2.01 -4.32 -6.59
CA THR A 53 -2.57 -3.22 -7.39
C THR A 53 -1.49 -2.18 -7.72
N ILE A 54 -0.70 -1.76 -6.74
CA ILE A 54 0.44 -0.85 -6.95
C ILE A 54 1.42 -1.45 -7.96
N MET A 55 1.84 -2.70 -7.75
CA MET A 55 2.84 -3.36 -8.60
C MET A 55 2.33 -3.53 -10.04
N LYS A 56 1.04 -3.82 -10.20
CA LYS A 56 0.39 -3.82 -11.52
C LYS A 56 0.46 -2.43 -12.16
N MET A 57 0.08 -1.37 -11.47
CA MET A 57 0.11 -0.01 -12.02
C MET A 57 1.53 0.46 -12.40
N ILE A 58 2.56 0.04 -11.66
CA ILE A 58 3.96 0.34 -11.99
C ILE A 58 4.39 -0.39 -13.27
N THR A 59 3.98 -1.65 -13.44
CA THR A 59 4.41 -2.52 -14.55
C THR A 59 3.56 -2.36 -15.83
N GLU A 60 2.35 -1.81 -15.73
CA GLU A 60 1.42 -1.63 -16.85
C GLU A 60 1.96 -0.58 -17.85
N LYS A 61 2.24 -0.99 -19.09
CA LYS A 61 2.80 -0.10 -20.12
C LYS A 61 1.86 1.04 -20.52
N GLY A 62 0.55 0.83 -20.43
CA GLY A 62 -0.49 1.80 -20.80
C GLY A 62 -0.85 2.80 -19.71
N GLU A 63 -0.33 2.67 -18.48
CA GLU A 63 -0.65 3.62 -17.42
C GLU A 63 0.15 4.92 -17.51
N ASP A 64 -0.52 6.00 -17.14
CA ASP A 64 -0.01 7.36 -17.11
C ASP A 64 1.17 7.51 -16.13
N SER A 65 2.16 8.31 -16.51
CA SER A 65 3.36 8.57 -15.71
C SER A 65 3.05 9.13 -14.32
N ILE A 66 1.96 9.90 -14.18
CA ILE A 66 1.50 10.48 -12.90
C ILE A 66 0.98 9.39 -11.96
N THR A 67 0.17 8.45 -12.46
CA THR A 67 -0.32 7.30 -11.69
C THR A 67 0.83 6.40 -11.26
N LYS A 68 1.78 6.13 -12.16
CA LYS A 68 3.01 5.38 -11.87
C LYS A 68 3.84 6.02 -10.77
N PHE A 69 4.00 7.34 -10.80
CA PHE A 69 4.72 8.05 -9.74
C PHE A 69 4.04 7.90 -8.38
N GLY A 70 2.70 8.03 -8.34
CA GLY A 70 1.93 7.79 -7.10
C GLY A 70 2.09 6.37 -6.58
N ALA A 71 2.07 5.38 -7.48
CA ALA A 71 2.27 3.97 -7.14
C ALA A 71 3.68 3.69 -6.60
N ILE A 72 4.73 4.28 -7.20
CA ILE A 72 6.11 4.15 -6.72
C ILE A 72 6.26 4.76 -5.32
N LEU A 73 5.73 5.97 -5.10
CA LEU A 73 5.75 6.62 -3.78
C LEU A 73 5.00 5.82 -2.72
N ALA A 74 3.86 5.25 -3.10
CA ALA A 74 3.05 4.39 -2.26
C ALA A 74 3.80 3.12 -1.86
N HIS A 75 4.54 2.51 -2.79
CA HIS A 75 5.36 1.32 -2.55
C HIS A 75 6.53 1.61 -1.59
N VAL A 76 7.27 2.69 -1.81
CA VAL A 76 8.43 3.09 -0.98
C VAL A 76 8.04 3.25 0.49
N LYS A 77 6.84 3.78 0.77
CA LYS A 77 6.35 3.94 2.15
C LYS A 77 6.06 2.64 2.87
N GLU A 78 5.77 1.56 2.16
CA GLU A 78 5.58 0.26 2.79
C GLU A 78 6.91 -0.42 3.13
N ASP A 79 7.95 -0.19 2.33
CA ASP A 79 9.31 -0.67 2.60
C ASP A 79 9.96 0.04 3.79
N GLU A 80 9.67 1.34 3.99
CA GLU A 80 10.15 2.08 5.18
C GLU A 80 9.60 1.51 6.50
N LYS A 81 8.48 0.78 6.43
CA LYS A 81 7.94 0.08 7.60
C LYS A 81 8.67 -1.24 7.91
N MET A 82 9.62 -1.66 7.07
CA MET A 82 10.36 -2.92 7.21
C MET A 82 11.66 -2.77 8.04
N GLU A 83 12.00 -1.59 8.56
CA GLU A 83 13.19 -1.40 9.43
C GLU A 83 12.92 -1.45 10.95
N VAL A 84 11.74 -1.89 11.42
CA VAL A 84 11.46 -1.95 12.89
C VAL A 84 11.19 -3.35 13.45
N ASP A 85 11.37 -4.43 12.69
CA ASP A 85 11.18 -5.79 13.23
C ASP A 85 12.30 -6.78 12.85
N GLU A 86 13.56 -6.38 13.03
CA GLU A 86 14.70 -7.32 13.07
C GLU A 86 15.55 -7.11 14.33
N LYS A 87 14.92 -7.24 15.50
CA LYS A 87 15.60 -7.55 16.77
C LYS A 87 14.79 -8.53 17.61
N ASP A 88 14.71 -9.79 17.18
CA ASP A 88 14.88 -10.95 18.07
C ASP A 88 14.99 -12.25 17.27
N ALA A 89 16.21 -12.77 17.13
CA ALA A 89 16.49 -14.20 17.00
C ALA A 89 18.00 -14.42 17.16
N THR A 90 18.48 -14.31 18.41
CA THR A 90 19.84 -14.72 18.75
C THR A 90 19.91 -16.24 18.86
N LYS A 91 20.92 -16.83 18.21
CA LYS A 91 21.59 -18.12 18.46
C LYS A 91 20.84 -19.44 18.20
N LYS A 92 21.51 -20.26 17.36
CA LYS A 92 21.80 -21.72 17.45
C LYS A 92 21.98 -22.24 16.02
N ASP A 93 22.90 -23.09 15.62
CA ASP A 93 24.04 -23.79 16.21
C ASP A 93 24.93 -24.21 15.00
N GLU A 94 26.24 -24.22 15.19
CA GLU A 94 27.15 -25.31 14.78
C GLU A 94 27.11 -25.87 13.35
N LYS A 95 28.13 -25.55 12.53
CA LYS A 95 29.16 -26.50 12.08
C LYS A 95 30.33 -25.82 11.37
#